data_AF-A0A6A5SXP7-F1
#
_entry.id   AF-A0A6A5SXP7-F1
#
_cell.length_a   1.000
_cell.length_b   1.000
_cell.length_c   1.000
_cell.angle_alpha   90.00
_cell.angle_beta   90.00
_cell.angle_gamma   90.00
#
_symmetry.space_group_name_H-M   'P 1'
#
loop_
_entity.id
_entity.type
_entity.pdbx_description
1 polymer ?
#
loop_
_entity_poly.entity_id
_entity_poly.type
_entity_poly.pdbx_seq_one_letter_code
_entity_poly.pdbx_strand_id
1 'polypeptide(L)'
;MEGSHPTTTTIPSDPTIPTESSASIPDKTPYPPPNPTLLQKLRFILLKHLASAAHSTDRNLVRLSKLLSTPSGTDALLCTISYTLTLLRTLLSRLLERKLAKIATDIAEKADGILLPGETLIATLPTPASTKLIAQAVGSSKALADIIGDYRIFVRLWGMVGMYTWARSTYRDPLPVDASRKDKVLRSLTWAAIASCVGFQVLENGAYLSSKGVLTTASWTGDVGKAREDRWWLWSSRFWAAYVGVELVRLGVMRYYTSPPPTQMEEFGGDGEKEDKIRKEETLRKEQLGNWLWWKDLASNVAYAPMTFHWSMEQGLLSDWGVGACGIVAGGALLADAWRTTV
;
A
#
# COMPACT_ATOMS: atom_id res chain seq x y z
N MET A 1 -24.39 29.17 37.05
CA MET A 1 -24.06 29.66 35.70
C MET A 1 -24.67 28.69 34.70
N GLU A 2 -25.98 28.42 34.76
CA GLU A 2 -27.13 29.28 34.37
C GLU A 2 -27.31 29.30 32.83
N GLY A 3 -28.46 28.94 32.25
CA GLY A 3 -29.73 28.45 32.83
C GLY A 3 -30.56 27.69 31.76
N SER A 4 -31.43 26.74 32.11
CA SER A 4 -32.88 26.92 32.40
C SER A 4 -33.71 27.47 31.23
N HIS A 5 -34.85 26.92 30.79
CA HIS A 5 -35.62 25.71 31.13
C HIS A 5 -36.61 25.39 29.96
N PRO A 6 -37.24 24.19 29.90
CA PRO A 6 -38.19 23.83 28.84
C PRO A 6 -39.66 24.12 29.22
N THR A 7 -40.56 24.17 28.23
CA THR A 7 -42.02 24.18 28.46
C THR A 7 -42.77 23.26 27.49
N THR A 8 -43.41 22.23 28.04
CA THR A 8 -44.44 21.39 27.39
C THR A 8 -45.83 21.89 27.78
N THR A 9 -46.82 21.85 26.89
CA THR A 9 -48.25 21.62 27.22
C THR A 9 -49.06 21.17 25.99
N THR A 10 -49.47 19.91 26.04
CA THR A 10 -50.77 19.23 25.74
C THR A 10 -51.83 19.77 24.73
N ILE A 11 -52.55 18.79 24.14
CA ILE A 11 -53.55 18.73 23.02
C ILE A 11 -54.91 18.15 23.59
N PRO A 12 -56.15 18.18 22.99
CA PRO A 12 -56.67 18.56 21.64
C PRO A 12 -57.92 19.50 21.61
N SER A 13 -58.48 19.82 20.41
CA SER A 13 -59.84 19.37 19.94
C SER A 13 -60.32 19.99 18.60
N ASP A 14 -61.10 19.18 17.86
CA ASP A 14 -61.74 19.31 16.52
C ASP A 14 -63.02 20.21 16.49
N PRO A 15 -63.84 20.32 15.41
CA PRO A 15 -63.65 20.12 13.95
C PRO A 15 -64.32 21.22 13.05
N THR A 16 -64.39 21.00 11.71
CA THR A 16 -65.50 21.33 10.75
C THR A 16 -65.20 22.31 9.59
N ILE A 17 -65.64 21.91 8.38
CA ILE A 17 -65.58 22.58 7.06
C ILE A 17 -67.01 23.02 6.66
N PRO A 18 -67.26 24.25 6.15
CA PRO A 18 -67.52 24.48 4.69
C PRO A 18 -67.04 25.86 4.15
N THR A 19 -66.35 25.97 3.00
CA THR A 19 -66.81 25.93 1.59
C THR A 19 -67.01 27.33 0.97
N GLU A 20 -66.30 27.58 -0.15
CA GLU A 20 -66.53 28.56 -1.24
C GLU A 20 -66.69 30.08 -0.99
N SER A 21 -65.76 30.85 -1.55
CA SER A 21 -66.06 31.56 -2.81
C SER A 21 -64.80 32.04 -3.54
N SER A 22 -64.69 31.65 -4.81
CA SER A 22 -63.55 31.99 -5.69
C SER A 22 -63.69 33.40 -6.27
N ALA A 23 -62.77 34.30 -5.94
CA ALA A 23 -62.54 35.52 -6.70
C ALA A 23 -61.35 35.32 -7.65
N SER A 24 -61.64 35.21 -8.94
CA SER A 24 -60.66 34.90 -9.99
C SER A 24 -59.67 36.04 -10.23
N ILE A 25 -58.42 35.85 -9.80
CA ILE A 25 -57.28 36.58 -10.38
C ILE A 25 -56.91 35.85 -11.68
N PRO A 26 -56.79 36.53 -12.84
CA PRO A 26 -56.39 35.88 -14.08
C PRO A 26 -54.96 35.34 -13.95
N ASP A 27 -54.87 34.01 -13.95
CA ASP A 27 -53.62 33.26 -13.86
C ASP A 27 -52.73 33.59 -15.07
N LYS A 28 -51.67 34.38 -14.83
CA LYS A 28 -50.64 34.63 -15.84
C LYS A 28 -49.86 33.34 -16.00
N THR A 29 -50.16 32.63 -17.08
CA THR A 29 -49.42 31.44 -17.53
C THR A 29 -47.92 31.62 -17.30
N PRO A 30 -47.25 30.71 -16.56
CA PRO A 30 -45.82 30.84 -16.31
C PRO A 30 -45.07 30.87 -17.64
N TYR A 31 -44.41 31.98 -17.93
CA TYR A 31 -43.52 32.07 -19.09
C TYR A 31 -42.51 30.91 -19.02
N PRO A 32 -42.33 30.12 -20.09
CA PRO A 32 -41.32 29.07 -20.09
C PRO A 32 -39.96 29.71 -19.81
N PRO A 33 -39.13 29.12 -18.91
CA PRO A 33 -37.85 29.72 -18.54
C PRO A 33 -37.00 29.92 -19.80
N PRO A 34 -36.36 31.10 -19.95
CA PRO A 34 -35.59 31.40 -21.16
C PRO A 34 -34.50 30.35 -21.37
N ASN A 35 -34.42 29.80 -22.58
CA ASN A 35 -33.46 28.76 -22.93
C ASN A 35 -32.03 29.21 -22.56
N PRO A 36 -31.30 28.45 -21.72
CA PRO A 36 -30.03 28.93 -21.18
C PRO A 36 -29.01 29.12 -22.29
N THR A 37 -28.35 30.28 -22.28
CA THR A 37 -27.35 30.65 -23.28
C THR A 37 -26.16 29.69 -23.25
N LEU A 38 -25.41 29.61 -24.35
CA LEU A 38 -24.24 28.73 -24.44
C LEU A 38 -23.22 29.02 -23.32
N LEU A 39 -23.04 30.28 -22.94
CA LEU A 39 -22.21 30.70 -21.80
C LEU A 39 -22.77 30.23 -20.45
N GLN A 40 -24.08 30.27 -20.24
CA GLN A 40 -24.71 29.74 -19.02
C GLN A 40 -24.55 28.22 -18.93
N LYS A 41 -24.70 27.50 -20.05
CA LYS A 41 -24.46 26.05 -20.12
C LYS A 41 -22.99 25.70 -19.81
N LEU A 42 -22.02 26.40 -20.42
CA LEU A 42 -20.60 26.23 -20.13
C LEU A 42 -20.26 26.53 -18.67
N ARG A 43 -20.79 27.62 -18.10
CA ARG A 43 -20.60 27.98 -16.69
C ARG A 43 -21.17 26.91 -15.75
N PHE A 44 -22.36 26.38 -16.05
CA PHE A 44 -22.95 25.29 -15.27
C PHE A 44 -22.11 24.00 -15.33
N ILE A 45 -21.65 23.62 -16.53
CA ILE A 45 -20.76 22.46 -16.73
C ILE A 45 -19.45 22.64 -15.95
N LEU A 46 -18.80 23.80 -16.07
CA LEU A 46 -17.57 24.12 -15.34
C LEU A 46 -17.77 24.07 -13.81
N LEU A 47 -18.83 24.68 -13.29
CA LEU A 47 -19.16 24.66 -11.86
C LEU A 47 -19.48 23.24 -11.38
N LYS A 48 -20.18 22.43 -12.17
CA LYS A 48 -20.45 21.02 -11.85
C LYS A 48 -19.17 20.19 -11.80
N HIS A 49 -18.25 20.38 -12.76
CA HIS A 49 -16.95 19.72 -12.73
C HIS A 49 -16.10 20.18 -11.55
N LEU A 50 -16.07 21.48 -11.25
CA LEU A 50 -15.33 22.03 -10.11
C LEU A 50 -15.88 21.55 -8.77
N ALA A 51 -17.21 21.52 -8.60
CA ALA A 51 -17.86 20.98 -7.39
C ALA A 51 -17.61 19.46 -7.24
N SER A 52 -17.69 18.70 -8.33
CA SER A 52 -17.37 17.26 -8.32
C SER A 52 -15.89 17.00 -8.01
N ALA A 53 -14.97 17.81 -8.57
CA ALA A 53 -13.56 17.76 -8.27
C ALA A 53 -13.27 18.13 -6.80
N ALA A 54 -13.91 19.18 -6.28
CA ALA A 54 -13.78 19.58 -4.88
C ALA A 54 -14.29 18.49 -3.92
N HIS A 55 -15.50 17.97 -4.13
CA HIS A 55 -16.08 16.90 -3.31
C HIS A 55 -15.29 15.59 -3.38
N SER A 56 -14.78 15.20 -4.56
CA SER A 56 -13.92 14.03 -4.67
C SER A 56 -12.54 14.23 -4.05
N THR A 57 -11.98 15.44 -4.13
CA THR A 57 -10.72 15.81 -3.46
C THR A 57 -10.87 15.79 -1.94
N ASP A 58 -11.90 16.45 -1.40
CA ASP A 58 -12.22 16.45 0.03
C ASP A 58 -12.36 15.03 0.60
N ARG A 59 -13.22 14.20 -0.03
CA ARG A 59 -13.38 12.79 0.33
C ARG A 59 -12.04 12.01 0.29
N ASN A 60 -11.18 12.29 -0.70
CA ASN A 60 -9.88 11.63 -0.80
C ASN A 60 -8.89 12.14 0.27
N LEU A 61 -8.94 13.42 0.65
CA LEU A 61 -8.12 14.00 1.73
C LEU A 61 -8.52 13.45 3.10
N VAL A 62 -9.82 13.33 3.39
CA VAL A 62 -10.32 12.69 4.62
C VAL A 62 -9.87 11.23 4.69
N ARG A 63 -9.97 10.48 3.58
CA ARG A 63 -9.48 9.10 3.50
C ARG A 63 -7.97 8.99 3.64
N LEU A 64 -7.20 9.92 3.07
CA LEU A 64 -5.75 9.98 3.24
C LEU A 64 -5.36 10.29 4.69
N SER A 65 -6.07 11.20 5.35
CA SER A 65 -5.89 11.46 6.79
C SER A 65 -6.14 10.20 7.63
N LYS A 66 -7.24 9.47 7.35
CA LYS A 66 -7.57 8.19 8.01
C LYS A 66 -6.59 7.05 7.67
N LEU A 67 -5.90 7.10 6.52
CA LEU A 67 -4.80 6.18 6.19
C LEU A 67 -3.57 6.48 7.06
N LEU A 68 -3.16 7.75 7.06
CA LEU A 68 -1.95 8.26 7.71
C LEU A 68 -2.04 8.29 9.24
N SER A 69 -3.24 8.31 9.82
CA SER A 69 -3.43 8.19 11.27
C SER A 69 -3.01 6.84 11.85
N THR A 70 -2.75 5.84 11.00
CA THR A 70 -2.25 4.52 11.40
C THR A 70 -0.79 4.31 10.96
N PRO A 71 0.07 3.69 11.80
CA PRO A 71 1.43 3.32 11.39
C PRO A 71 1.44 2.36 10.19
N SER A 72 0.49 1.43 10.13
CA SER A 72 0.37 0.45 9.03
C SER A 72 -0.02 1.10 7.70
N GLY A 73 -0.99 2.02 7.70
CA GLY A 73 -1.37 2.77 6.49
C GLY A 73 -0.25 3.70 6.01
N THR A 74 0.47 4.32 6.95
CA THR A 74 1.67 5.12 6.64
C THR A 74 2.78 4.26 6.02
N ASP A 75 3.12 3.10 6.60
CA ASP A 75 4.13 2.21 6.01
C ASP A 75 3.70 1.69 4.63
N ALA A 76 2.44 1.26 4.46
CA ALA A 76 1.94 0.78 3.17
C ALA A 76 2.02 1.85 2.06
N LEU A 77 1.71 3.10 2.38
CA LEU A 77 1.85 4.23 1.45
C LEU A 77 3.33 4.48 1.11
N LEU A 78 4.18 4.61 2.13
CA LEU A 78 5.62 4.87 1.96
C LEU A 78 6.33 3.72 1.23
N CYS A 79 5.95 2.47 1.49
CA CYS A 79 6.37 1.27 0.77
C CYS A 79 6.08 1.41 -0.72
N THR A 80 4.82 1.70 -1.05
CA THR A 80 4.37 1.85 -2.44
C THR A 80 5.10 3.00 -3.14
N ILE A 81 5.26 4.15 -2.48
CA ILE A 81 5.98 5.30 -3.02
C ILE A 81 7.47 4.96 -3.25
N SER A 82 8.16 4.37 -2.27
CA SER A 82 9.59 4.01 -2.36
C SER A 82 9.88 3.07 -3.54
N TYR A 83 9.05 2.05 -3.75
CA TYR A 83 9.22 1.15 -4.89
C TYR A 83 8.77 1.76 -6.22
N THR A 84 7.76 2.64 -6.21
CA THR A 84 7.37 3.45 -7.40
C THR A 84 8.52 4.34 -7.84
N LEU A 85 9.18 5.04 -6.91
CA LEU A 85 10.37 5.86 -7.17
C LEU A 85 11.57 5.01 -7.61
N THR A 86 11.70 3.78 -7.11
CA THR A 86 12.72 2.82 -7.54
C THR A 86 12.50 2.36 -8.99
N LEU A 87 11.26 2.03 -9.37
CA LEU A 87 10.95 1.73 -10.77
C LEU A 87 11.14 2.97 -11.65
N LEU A 88 10.67 4.15 -11.20
CA LEU A 88 10.81 5.40 -11.93
C LEU A 88 12.28 5.76 -12.19
N ARG A 89 13.16 5.73 -11.17
CA ARG A 89 14.59 6.03 -11.34
C ARG A 89 15.23 5.08 -12.36
N THR A 90 14.91 3.78 -12.33
CA THR A 90 15.55 2.80 -13.22
C THR A 90 15.10 2.94 -14.68
N LEU A 91 13.82 3.22 -14.91
CA LEU A 91 13.30 3.50 -16.23
C LEU A 91 13.88 4.81 -16.80
N LEU A 92 13.94 5.87 -15.99
CA LEU A 92 14.52 7.15 -16.40
C LEU A 92 16.05 7.05 -16.61
N SER A 93 16.79 6.30 -15.78
CA SER A 93 18.23 6.05 -16.00
C SER A 93 18.47 5.35 -17.33
N ARG A 94 17.72 4.28 -17.65
CA ARG A 94 17.83 3.60 -18.95
C ARG A 94 17.50 4.51 -20.13
N LEU A 95 16.53 5.42 -19.99
CA LEU A 95 16.21 6.43 -21.01
C LEU A 95 17.32 7.49 -21.13
N LEU A 96 17.94 7.89 -20.01
CA LEU A 96 19.05 8.82 -19.97
C LEU A 96 20.30 8.22 -20.63
N GLU A 97 20.70 7.01 -20.25
CA GLU A 97 21.79 6.24 -20.83
C GLU A 97 21.62 6.09 -22.33
N ARG A 98 20.44 5.66 -22.81
CA ARG A 98 20.15 5.53 -24.25
C ARG A 98 20.26 6.86 -25.00
N LYS A 99 19.81 7.97 -24.39
CA LYS A 99 19.95 9.31 -24.98
C LYS A 99 21.41 9.76 -25.04
N LEU A 100 22.18 9.54 -23.97
CA LEU A 100 23.60 9.91 -23.91
C LEU A 100 24.43 9.05 -24.86
N ALA A 101 24.17 7.75 -24.93
CA ALA A 101 24.79 6.84 -25.88
C ALA A 101 24.50 7.26 -27.33
N LYS A 102 23.24 7.57 -27.66
CA LYS A 102 22.90 8.08 -29.00
C LYS A 102 23.62 9.40 -29.32
N ILE A 103 23.67 10.33 -28.38
CA ILE A 103 24.42 11.58 -28.57
C ILE A 103 25.90 11.27 -28.84
N ALA A 104 26.51 10.36 -28.07
CA ALA A 104 27.89 9.94 -28.26
C ALA A 104 28.15 9.28 -29.63
N THR A 105 27.26 8.39 -30.09
CA THR A 105 27.39 7.77 -31.44
C THR A 105 27.18 8.78 -32.55
N ASP A 106 26.15 9.65 -32.45
CA ASP A 106 25.88 10.71 -33.44
C ASP A 106 27.05 11.72 -33.57
N ILE A 107 27.92 11.83 -32.56
CA ILE A 107 29.17 12.62 -32.58
C ILE A 107 30.32 11.80 -33.17
N ALA A 108 30.50 10.56 -32.71
CA ALA A 108 31.56 9.68 -33.17
C ALA A 108 31.48 9.46 -34.69
N GLU A 109 30.30 9.15 -35.23
CA GLU A 109 30.05 9.00 -36.67
C GLU A 109 30.39 10.28 -37.47
N LYS A 110 30.20 11.47 -36.88
CA LYS A 110 30.56 12.74 -37.53
C LYS A 110 32.04 13.09 -37.41
N ALA A 111 32.74 12.52 -36.43
CA ALA A 111 34.16 12.72 -36.19
C ALA A 111 35.03 11.69 -36.92
N ASP A 112 34.50 10.52 -37.25
CA ASP A 112 35.18 9.40 -37.94
C ASP A 112 35.81 9.82 -39.29
N GLY A 113 35.15 10.73 -40.02
CA GLY A 113 35.68 11.31 -41.27
C GLY A 113 36.59 12.53 -41.10
N ILE A 114 36.92 12.94 -39.86
CA ILE A 114 37.67 14.16 -39.54
C ILE A 114 38.94 13.86 -38.73
N LEU A 115 38.89 12.88 -37.84
CA LEU A 115 40.02 12.50 -36.97
C LEU A 115 41.00 11.58 -37.68
N LEU A 116 42.29 11.78 -37.44
CA LEU A 116 43.33 10.85 -37.90
C LEU A 116 43.40 9.61 -36.97
N PRO A 117 43.87 8.45 -37.48
CA PRO A 117 44.03 7.25 -36.66
C PRO A 117 44.92 7.50 -35.43
N GLY A 118 44.32 7.41 -34.24
CA GLY A 118 45.00 7.64 -32.96
C GLY A 118 44.71 8.98 -32.29
N GLU A 119 44.00 9.91 -32.94
CA GLU A 119 43.56 11.17 -32.32
C GLU A 119 42.34 10.96 -31.41
N THR A 120 42.34 11.59 -30.24
CA THR A 120 41.23 11.52 -29.27
C THR A 120 40.46 12.83 -29.21
N LEU A 121 39.16 12.78 -29.53
CA LEU A 121 38.27 13.94 -29.44
C LEU A 121 37.60 14.04 -28.07
N ILE A 122 37.97 15.05 -27.29
CA ILE A 122 37.32 15.38 -26.01
C ILE A 122 36.32 16.53 -26.24
N ALA A 123 35.04 16.20 -26.40
CA ALA A 123 33.97 17.18 -26.60
C ALA A 123 33.14 17.41 -25.31
N THR A 124 33.17 18.63 -24.78
CA THR A 124 32.22 19.05 -23.73
C THR A 124 31.00 19.68 -24.37
N LEU A 125 29.85 19.00 -24.32
CA LEU A 125 28.63 19.45 -24.99
C LEU A 125 27.55 19.92 -24.00
N PRO A 126 26.85 21.03 -24.30
CA PRO A 126 25.76 21.50 -23.46
C PRO A 126 24.61 20.49 -23.47
N THR A 127 24.40 19.82 -22.34
CA THR A 127 23.36 18.79 -22.19
C THR A 127 21.98 19.38 -22.50
N PRO A 128 21.18 18.77 -23.41
CA PRO A 128 19.84 19.28 -23.73
C PRO A 128 18.96 19.43 -22.48
N ALA A 129 18.11 20.46 -22.44
CA ALA A 129 17.28 20.76 -21.27
C ALA A 129 16.39 19.57 -20.83
N SER A 130 15.83 18.83 -21.80
CA SER A 130 15.04 17.62 -21.51
C SER A 130 15.88 16.49 -20.91
N THR A 131 17.16 16.37 -21.29
CA THR A 131 18.11 15.39 -20.71
C THR A 131 18.52 15.81 -19.29
N LYS A 132 18.70 17.12 -19.03
CA LYS A 132 18.93 17.65 -17.67
C LYS A 132 17.74 17.37 -16.74
N LEU A 133 16.50 17.57 -17.20
CA LEU A 133 15.29 17.27 -16.44
C LEU A 133 15.18 15.77 -16.09
N ILE A 134 15.50 14.88 -17.03
CA ILE A 134 15.53 13.43 -16.75
C ILE A 134 16.58 13.11 -15.68
N ALA A 135 17.81 13.63 -15.80
CA ALA A 135 18.87 13.42 -14.81
C ALA A 135 18.48 13.95 -13.42
N GLN A 136 17.88 15.13 -13.35
CA GLN A 136 17.35 15.71 -12.11
C GLN A 136 16.27 14.82 -11.49
N ALA A 137 15.34 14.30 -12.31
CA ALA A 137 14.28 13.41 -11.85
C ALA A 137 14.80 12.03 -11.38
N VAL A 138 15.86 11.49 -12.00
CA VAL A 138 16.57 10.29 -11.49
C VAL A 138 17.16 10.58 -10.11
N GLY A 139 17.89 11.69 -9.96
CA GLY A 139 18.55 12.08 -8.72
C GLY A 139 17.56 12.32 -7.58
N SER A 140 16.50 13.10 -7.82
CA SER A 140 15.48 13.39 -6.81
C SER A 140 14.65 12.16 -6.44
N SER A 141 14.33 11.30 -7.41
CA SER A 141 13.61 10.04 -7.13
C SER A 141 14.45 9.09 -6.28
N LYS A 142 15.77 9.00 -6.55
CA LYS A 142 16.68 8.22 -5.69
C LYS A 142 16.75 8.81 -4.28
N ALA A 143 17.04 10.10 -4.14
CA ALA A 143 17.19 10.74 -2.84
C ALA A 143 15.92 10.59 -1.98
N LEU A 144 14.73 10.76 -2.57
CA LEU A 144 13.47 10.56 -1.86
C LEU A 144 13.22 9.09 -1.52
N ALA A 145 13.53 8.15 -2.41
CA ALA A 145 13.40 6.72 -2.11
C ALA A 145 14.34 6.27 -0.97
N ASP A 146 15.57 6.78 -0.96
CA ASP A 146 16.57 6.51 0.09
C ASP A 146 16.10 7.05 1.45
N ILE A 147 15.60 8.30 1.52
CA ILE A 147 15.04 8.90 2.75
C ILE A 147 13.83 8.11 3.26
N ILE A 148 12.93 7.69 2.37
CA ILE A 148 11.78 6.86 2.75
C ILE A 148 12.24 5.49 3.27
N GLY A 149 13.23 4.88 2.61
CA GLY A 149 13.82 3.62 3.07
C GLY A 149 14.40 3.73 4.47
N ASP A 150 15.16 4.80 4.73
CA ASP A 150 15.78 5.11 6.02
C ASP A 150 14.74 5.26 7.14
N TYR A 151 13.72 6.10 6.91
CA TYR A 151 12.62 6.29 7.86
C TYR A 151 11.88 4.98 8.15
N ARG A 152 11.62 4.16 7.13
CA ARG A 152 10.93 2.87 7.31
C ARG A 152 11.75 1.89 8.12
N ILE A 153 13.06 1.78 7.88
CA ILE A 153 13.94 0.91 8.70
C ILE A 153 13.98 1.44 10.14
N PHE A 154 14.13 2.76 10.33
CA PHE A 154 14.12 3.38 11.65
C PHE A 154 12.84 3.04 12.43
N VAL A 155 11.65 3.26 11.87
CA VAL A 155 10.38 2.94 12.54
C VAL A 155 10.19 1.43 12.78
N ARG A 156 10.80 0.56 11.96
CA ARG A 156 10.81 -0.89 12.21
C ARG A 156 11.61 -1.31 13.46
N LEU A 157 12.48 -0.47 14.03
CA LEU A 157 13.21 -0.79 15.28
C LEU A 157 12.24 -1.22 16.41
N TRP A 158 11.06 -0.59 16.48
CA TRP A 158 9.98 -0.89 17.43
C TRP A 158 9.30 -2.25 17.18
N GLY A 159 9.52 -2.88 16.03
CA GLY A 159 8.95 -4.16 15.62
C GLY A 159 9.21 -5.30 16.61
N MET A 160 10.33 -5.26 17.35
CA MET A 160 10.64 -6.22 18.43
C MET A 160 9.54 -6.31 19.50
N VAL A 161 8.91 -5.18 19.83
CA VAL A 161 7.79 -5.15 20.79
C VAL A 161 6.56 -5.85 20.21
N GLY A 162 6.30 -5.66 18.91
CA GLY A 162 5.26 -6.37 18.16
C GLY A 162 5.50 -7.88 18.07
N MET A 163 6.75 -8.31 17.87
CA MET A 163 7.11 -9.73 17.87
C MET A 163 6.92 -10.37 19.24
N TYR A 164 7.27 -9.66 20.32
CA TYR A 164 6.99 -10.13 21.69
C TYR A 164 5.49 -10.25 21.97
N THR A 165 4.68 -9.25 21.59
CA THR A 165 3.22 -9.33 21.83
C THR A 165 2.56 -10.42 20.98
N TRP A 166 3.01 -10.62 19.73
CA TRP A 166 2.57 -11.73 18.88
C TRP A 166 2.93 -13.08 19.51
N ALA A 167 4.19 -13.31 19.86
CA ALA A 167 4.64 -14.54 20.53
C ALA A 167 3.89 -14.81 21.84
N ARG A 168 3.70 -13.79 22.67
CA ARG A 168 2.94 -13.87 23.93
C ARG A 168 1.46 -14.17 23.70
N SER A 169 0.86 -13.64 22.64
CA SER A 169 -0.52 -13.97 22.25
C SER A 169 -0.62 -15.44 21.83
N THR A 170 0.26 -15.88 20.91
CA THR A 170 0.35 -17.27 20.44
C THR A 170 0.68 -18.27 21.55
N TYR A 171 1.37 -17.86 22.61
CA TYR A 171 1.61 -18.69 23.80
C TYR A 171 0.39 -18.78 24.73
N ARG A 172 -0.39 -17.69 24.85
CA ARG A 172 -1.55 -17.60 25.76
C ARG A 172 -2.84 -18.16 25.18
N ASP A 173 -2.87 -18.40 23.88
CA ASP A 173 -3.90 -19.12 23.15
C ASP A 173 -3.39 -20.55 22.85
N PRO A 174 -3.43 -21.50 23.82
CA PRO A 174 -3.01 -22.87 23.58
C PRO A 174 -3.99 -23.58 22.63
N LEU A 175 -3.49 -24.56 21.89
CA LEU A 175 -4.35 -25.39 21.04
C LEU A 175 -5.34 -26.21 21.90
N PRO A 176 -6.61 -26.34 21.49
CA PRO A 176 -7.53 -27.31 22.08
C PRO A 176 -6.95 -28.73 22.10
N VAL A 177 -7.33 -29.54 23.08
CA VAL A 177 -6.89 -30.95 23.18
C VAL A 177 -7.24 -31.72 21.90
N ASP A 178 -8.44 -31.46 21.37
CA ASP A 178 -9.00 -32.10 20.18
C ASP A 178 -8.60 -31.41 18.87
N ALA A 179 -7.61 -30.51 18.89
CA ALA A 179 -7.20 -29.71 17.74
C ALA A 179 -6.85 -30.57 16.51
N SER A 180 -7.34 -30.14 15.34
CA SER A 180 -7.16 -30.84 14.08
C SER A 180 -5.70 -30.88 13.65
N ARG A 181 -5.36 -31.80 12.74
CA ARG A 181 -4.05 -31.80 12.06
C ARG A 181 -3.79 -30.45 11.36
N LYS A 182 -4.84 -29.82 10.81
CA LYS A 182 -4.79 -28.46 10.24
C LYS A 182 -4.25 -27.46 11.26
N ASP A 183 -4.85 -27.41 12.44
CA ASP A 183 -4.56 -26.41 13.47
C ASP A 183 -3.16 -26.62 14.06
N LYS A 184 -2.75 -27.89 14.23
CA LYS A 184 -1.40 -28.27 14.67
C LYS A 184 -0.33 -27.82 13.67
N VAL A 185 -0.58 -27.98 12.37
CA VAL A 185 0.32 -27.49 11.30
C VAL A 185 0.32 -25.96 11.23
N LEU A 186 -0.85 -25.31 11.31
CA LEU A 186 -0.92 -23.85 11.30
C LEU A 186 -0.19 -23.25 12.52
N ARG A 187 -0.31 -23.85 13.71
CA ARG A 187 0.41 -23.41 14.91
C ARG A 187 1.93 -23.57 14.78
N SER A 188 2.42 -24.66 14.19
CA SER A 188 3.86 -24.82 13.96
C SER A 188 4.40 -23.80 12.95
N LEU A 189 3.63 -23.50 11.90
CA LEU A 189 3.94 -22.42 10.96
C LEU A 189 3.92 -21.05 11.62
N THR A 190 2.97 -20.76 12.53
CA THR A 190 2.97 -19.50 13.31
C THR A 190 4.24 -19.35 14.15
N TRP A 191 4.67 -20.40 14.85
CA TRP A 191 5.92 -20.35 15.63
C TRP A 191 7.16 -20.22 14.75
N ALA A 192 7.21 -20.88 13.60
CA ALA A 192 8.28 -20.71 12.63
C ALA A 192 8.33 -19.28 12.08
N ALA A 193 7.17 -18.69 11.77
CA ALA A 193 7.05 -17.31 11.29
C ALA A 193 7.53 -16.31 12.36
N ILE A 194 7.11 -16.46 13.62
CA ILE A 194 7.58 -15.66 14.76
C ILE A 194 9.11 -15.76 14.90
N ALA A 195 9.68 -16.96 14.92
CA ALA A 195 11.12 -17.16 15.06
C ALA A 195 11.89 -16.50 13.91
N SER A 196 11.37 -16.60 12.69
CA SER A 196 11.95 -15.99 11.51
C SER A 196 11.90 -14.45 11.56
N CYS A 197 10.76 -13.88 11.95
CA CYS A 197 10.62 -12.42 12.12
C CYS A 197 11.50 -11.87 13.24
N VAL A 198 11.67 -12.59 14.35
CA VAL A 198 12.59 -12.20 15.44
C VAL A 198 14.04 -12.22 14.95
N GLY A 199 14.45 -13.28 14.23
CA GLY A 199 15.78 -13.37 13.62
C GLY A 199 16.06 -12.23 12.64
N PHE A 200 15.10 -11.93 11.76
CA PHE A 200 15.13 -10.78 10.86
C PHE A 200 15.30 -9.46 11.63
N GLN A 201 14.42 -9.20 12.61
CA GLN A 201 14.35 -7.89 13.27
C GLN A 201 15.57 -7.62 14.15
N VAL A 202 16.11 -8.62 14.86
CA VAL A 202 17.33 -8.45 15.67
C VAL A 202 18.53 -8.11 14.78
N LEU A 203 18.66 -8.78 13.63
CA LEU A 203 19.77 -8.57 12.70
C LEU A 203 19.64 -7.26 11.92
N GLU A 204 18.44 -6.92 11.43
CA GLU A 204 18.16 -5.63 10.79
C GLU A 204 18.43 -4.46 11.77
N ASN A 205 17.92 -4.54 13.00
CA ASN A 205 18.13 -3.50 14.00
C ASN A 205 19.62 -3.27 14.28
N GLY A 206 20.41 -4.34 14.44
CA GLY A 206 21.84 -4.23 14.67
C GLY A 206 22.61 -3.69 13.47
N ALA A 207 22.31 -4.16 12.26
CA ALA A 207 22.94 -3.69 11.03
C ALA A 207 22.62 -2.20 10.76
N TYR A 208 21.38 -1.78 11.01
CA TYR A 208 20.98 -0.39 10.89
C TYR A 208 21.63 0.53 11.93
N LEU A 209 21.73 0.09 13.20
CA LEU A 209 22.43 0.87 14.23
C LEU A 209 23.95 0.93 13.98
N SER A 210 24.53 -0.10 13.36
CA SER A 210 25.90 -0.08 12.84
C SER A 210 26.07 0.97 11.73
N SER A 211 25.20 0.97 10.73
CA SER A 211 25.31 1.87 9.56
C SER A 211 25.17 3.35 9.93
N LYS A 212 24.50 3.65 11.05
CA LYS A 212 24.38 4.98 11.65
C LYS A 212 25.48 5.32 12.67
N GLY A 213 26.46 4.45 12.88
CA GLY A 213 27.57 4.68 13.81
C GLY A 213 27.19 4.64 15.30
N VAL A 214 26.02 4.09 15.66
CA VAL A 214 25.56 3.98 17.05
C VAL A 214 26.32 2.87 17.79
N LEU A 215 26.78 1.84 17.07
CA LEU A 215 27.55 0.73 17.63
C LEU A 215 29.06 1.03 17.57
N THR A 216 29.61 1.55 18.66
CA THR A 216 30.98 2.11 18.72
C THR A 216 32.06 1.16 19.26
N THR A 217 31.73 -0.11 19.56
CA THR A 217 32.73 -1.06 20.08
C THR A 217 33.65 -1.58 18.97
N ALA A 218 34.86 -2.03 19.32
CA ALA A 218 35.86 -2.52 18.36
C ALA A 218 35.35 -3.62 17.40
N SER A 219 34.30 -4.36 17.79
CA SER A 219 33.66 -5.39 16.97
C SER A 219 32.62 -4.88 15.94
N TRP A 220 32.43 -3.56 15.89
CA TRP A 220 31.49 -2.82 15.03
C TRP A 220 32.14 -1.61 14.35
N THR A 221 33.41 -1.32 14.62
CA THR A 221 34.17 -0.22 13.98
C THR A 221 35.18 -0.73 12.94
N GLY A 222 35.57 0.13 12.00
CA GLY A 222 36.53 -0.20 10.95
C GLY A 222 36.01 -1.27 9.98
N ASP A 223 36.92 -1.94 9.27
CA ASP A 223 36.56 -2.92 8.23
C ASP A 223 35.91 -4.19 8.81
N VAL A 224 36.29 -4.57 10.04
CA VAL A 224 35.65 -5.67 10.79
C VAL A 224 34.19 -5.34 11.10
N GLY A 225 33.90 -4.08 11.44
CA GLY A 225 32.55 -3.59 11.65
C GLY A 225 31.69 -3.67 10.38
N LYS A 226 32.20 -3.16 9.26
CA LYS A 226 31.51 -3.22 7.96
C LYS A 226 31.22 -4.67 7.52
N ALA A 227 32.23 -5.55 7.56
CA ALA A 227 32.05 -6.95 7.20
C ALA A 227 31.03 -7.68 8.09
N ARG A 228 30.86 -7.25 9.35
CA ARG A 228 29.81 -7.74 10.24
C ARG A 228 28.44 -7.17 9.90
N GLU A 229 28.36 -5.87 9.60
CA GLU A 229 27.14 -5.19 9.16
C GLU A 229 26.58 -5.83 7.89
N ASP A 230 27.39 -5.99 6.85
CA ASP A 230 27.02 -6.64 5.58
C ASP A 230 26.50 -8.06 5.82
N ARG A 231 27.18 -8.82 6.70
CA ARG A 231 26.74 -10.15 7.11
C ARG A 231 25.40 -10.13 7.84
N TRP A 232 25.12 -9.13 8.66
CA TRP A 232 23.84 -9.00 9.37
C TRP A 232 22.71 -8.60 8.41
N TRP A 233 22.95 -7.72 7.44
CA TRP A 233 22.01 -7.43 6.34
C TRP A 233 21.69 -8.66 5.48
N LEU A 234 22.70 -9.47 5.17
CA LEU A 234 22.53 -10.71 4.39
C LEU A 234 21.73 -11.76 5.16
N TRP A 235 22.02 -11.96 6.45
CA TRP A 235 21.30 -12.94 7.27
C TRP A 235 19.89 -12.47 7.67
N SER A 236 19.66 -11.18 7.91
CA SER A 236 18.29 -10.67 8.12
C SER A 236 17.44 -10.96 6.89
N SER A 237 17.95 -10.66 5.69
CA SER A 237 17.27 -10.94 4.42
C SER A 237 16.94 -12.43 4.22
N ARG A 238 17.79 -13.34 4.69
CA ARG A 238 17.53 -14.80 4.70
C ARG A 238 16.41 -15.20 5.66
N PHE A 239 16.35 -14.60 6.85
CA PHE A 239 15.22 -14.78 7.77
C PHE A 239 13.91 -14.20 7.22
N TRP A 240 13.97 -13.11 6.45
CA TRP A 240 12.81 -12.60 5.73
C TRP A 240 12.37 -13.54 4.60
N ALA A 241 13.31 -14.13 3.85
CA ALA A 241 13.01 -15.16 2.85
C ALA A 241 12.36 -16.41 3.47
N ALA A 242 12.87 -16.87 4.61
CA ALA A 242 12.29 -17.99 5.36
C ALA A 242 10.87 -17.67 5.86
N TYR A 243 10.60 -16.44 6.34
CA TYR A 243 9.25 -16.00 6.70
C TYR A 243 8.28 -16.06 5.51
N VAL A 244 8.66 -15.51 4.36
CA VAL A 244 7.83 -15.56 3.14
C VAL A 244 7.58 -17.00 2.69
N GLY A 245 8.57 -17.89 2.80
CA GLY A 245 8.39 -19.32 2.55
C GLY A 245 7.36 -19.96 3.50
N VAL A 246 7.44 -19.67 4.80
CA VAL A 246 6.48 -20.14 5.81
C VAL A 246 5.07 -19.63 5.54
N GLU A 247 4.91 -18.36 5.14
CA GLU A 247 3.62 -17.77 4.80
C GLU A 247 3.01 -18.36 3.52
N LEU A 248 3.81 -18.66 2.49
CA LEU A 248 3.34 -19.37 1.30
C LEU A 248 2.87 -20.80 1.65
N VAL A 249 3.58 -21.50 2.54
CA VAL A 249 3.13 -22.80 3.05
C VAL A 249 1.84 -22.65 3.89
N ARG A 250 1.73 -21.61 4.72
CA ARG A 250 0.51 -21.29 5.49
C ARG A 250 -0.70 -21.08 4.58
N LEU A 251 -0.54 -20.28 3.52
CA LEU A 251 -1.57 -20.03 2.50
C LEU A 251 -1.97 -21.30 1.76
N GLY A 252 -0.98 -22.15 1.41
CA GLY A 252 -1.21 -23.46 0.79
C GLY A 252 -1.97 -24.43 1.70
N VAL A 253 -1.58 -24.54 2.97
CA VAL A 253 -2.29 -25.33 4.00
C VAL A 253 -3.71 -24.81 4.21
N MET A 254 -3.90 -23.50 4.33
CA MET A 254 -5.25 -22.93 4.44
C MET A 254 -6.10 -23.28 3.22
N ARG A 255 -5.57 -23.17 2.00
CA ARG A 255 -6.31 -23.50 0.77
C ARG A 255 -6.62 -25.00 0.64
N TYR A 256 -5.67 -25.87 1.00
CA TYR A 256 -5.84 -27.33 0.97
C TYR A 256 -6.90 -27.82 1.95
N TYR A 257 -6.95 -27.25 3.15
CA TYR A 257 -7.97 -27.55 4.17
C TYR A 257 -9.17 -26.59 4.15
N THR A 258 -9.39 -25.86 3.06
CA THR A 258 -10.67 -25.20 2.79
C THR A 258 -11.43 -26.12 1.85
N SER A 259 -12.34 -26.90 2.42
CA SER A 259 -13.32 -27.68 1.66
C SER A 259 -14.08 -26.77 0.69
N PRO A 260 -14.58 -27.29 -0.45
CA PRO A 260 -15.63 -26.58 -1.19
C PRO A 260 -16.79 -26.26 -0.24
N PRO A 261 -17.55 -25.18 -0.47
CA PRO A 261 -18.70 -24.86 0.36
C PRO A 261 -19.65 -26.07 0.42
N PRO A 262 -20.37 -26.28 1.54
CA PRO A 262 -21.37 -27.32 1.63
C PRO A 262 -22.52 -26.99 0.67
N THR A 263 -22.38 -27.44 -0.58
CA THR A 263 -23.50 -27.60 -1.49
C THR A 263 -24.44 -28.59 -0.84
N GLN A 264 -25.55 -28.08 -0.29
CA GLN A 264 -26.58 -28.82 0.43
C GLN A 264 -26.15 -29.32 1.83
N MET A 265 -26.34 -28.47 2.85
CA MET A 265 -26.87 -28.95 4.13
C MET A 265 -28.01 -28.06 4.61
N GLU A 266 -29.19 -28.68 4.59
CA GLU A 266 -30.38 -28.41 5.41
C GLU A 266 -31.12 -27.08 5.18
N GLU A 267 -32.29 -27.22 4.53
CA GLU A 267 -33.45 -26.36 4.78
C GLU A 267 -33.84 -26.47 6.26
N PHE A 268 -33.22 -25.65 7.10
CA PHE A 268 -33.72 -25.44 8.46
C PHE A 268 -35.06 -24.70 8.37
N GLY A 269 -36.15 -25.47 8.37
CA GLY A 269 -37.51 -24.95 8.51
C GLY A 269 -37.68 -24.30 9.88
N GLY A 270 -37.65 -22.98 9.91
CA GLY A 270 -37.83 -22.17 11.12
C GLY A 270 -38.33 -20.77 10.75
N ASP A 271 -39.25 -20.25 11.56
CA ASP A 271 -39.99 -18.99 11.32
C ASP A 271 -39.11 -17.75 11.57
N GLY A 272 -38.09 -17.56 10.73
CA GLY A 272 -36.96 -16.66 10.98
C GLY A 272 -36.36 -16.01 9.73
N GLU A 273 -37.15 -15.82 8.66
CA GLU A 273 -36.65 -15.39 7.33
C GLU A 273 -35.67 -14.21 7.36
N LYS A 274 -35.86 -13.24 8.25
CA LYS A 274 -34.99 -12.06 8.35
C LYS A 274 -33.63 -12.39 8.97
N GLU A 275 -33.62 -13.19 10.03
CA GLU A 275 -32.38 -13.61 10.70
C GLU A 275 -31.58 -14.56 9.81
N ASP A 276 -32.25 -15.45 9.07
CA ASP A 276 -31.60 -16.30 8.08
C ASP A 276 -31.03 -15.54 6.88
N LYS A 277 -31.74 -14.49 6.40
CA LYS A 277 -31.20 -13.60 5.36
C LYS A 277 -29.96 -12.85 5.84
N ILE A 278 -29.98 -12.31 7.06
CA ILE A 278 -28.82 -11.64 7.69
C ILE A 278 -27.66 -12.63 7.88
N ARG A 279 -27.92 -13.84 8.40
CA ARG A 279 -26.92 -14.89 8.63
C ARG A 279 -26.26 -15.33 7.32
N LYS A 280 -27.05 -15.54 6.25
CA LYS A 280 -26.54 -15.86 4.91
C LYS A 280 -25.75 -14.71 4.30
N GLU A 281 -26.17 -13.46 4.50
CA GLU A 281 -25.39 -12.31 4.04
C GLU A 281 -24.06 -12.18 4.80
N GLU A 282 -24.05 -12.43 6.12
CA GLU A 282 -22.83 -12.45 6.91
C GLU A 282 -21.86 -13.55 6.50
N THR A 283 -22.33 -14.79 6.24
CA THR A 283 -21.44 -15.87 5.78
C THR A 283 -20.84 -15.53 4.42
N LEU A 284 -21.65 -15.05 3.47
CA LEU A 284 -21.16 -14.59 2.15
C LEU A 284 -20.14 -13.45 2.28
N ARG A 285 -20.38 -12.45 3.15
CA ARG A 285 -19.41 -11.37 3.43
C ARG A 285 -18.12 -11.90 4.06
N LYS A 286 -18.21 -12.85 5.01
CA LYS A 286 -17.05 -13.50 5.65
C LYS A 286 -16.23 -14.33 4.65
N GLU A 287 -16.89 -15.06 3.74
CA GLU A 287 -16.24 -15.81 2.66
C GLU A 287 -15.58 -14.89 1.62
N GLN A 288 -16.27 -13.82 1.19
CA GLN A 288 -15.70 -12.82 0.29
C GLN A 288 -14.47 -12.14 0.90
N LEU A 289 -14.55 -11.76 2.18
CA LEU A 289 -13.43 -11.18 2.92
C LEU A 289 -12.27 -12.18 3.07
N GLY A 290 -12.55 -13.43 3.44
CA GLY A 290 -11.54 -14.49 3.56
C GLY A 290 -10.83 -14.78 2.22
N ASN A 291 -11.59 -14.86 1.13
CA ASN A 291 -11.04 -15.02 -0.23
C ASN A 291 -10.20 -13.80 -0.64
N TRP A 292 -10.65 -12.58 -0.34
CA TRP A 292 -9.88 -11.36 -0.59
C TRP A 292 -8.55 -11.34 0.19
N LEU A 293 -8.60 -11.63 1.49
CA LEU A 293 -7.42 -11.66 2.36
C LEU A 293 -6.42 -12.72 1.89
N TRP A 294 -6.88 -13.92 1.52
CA TRP A 294 -6.03 -14.98 0.98
C TRP A 294 -5.36 -14.56 -0.35
N TRP A 295 -6.11 -13.96 -1.28
CA TRP A 295 -5.53 -13.47 -2.54
C TRP A 295 -4.57 -12.31 -2.36
N LYS A 296 -4.86 -11.38 -1.44
CA LYS A 296 -3.96 -10.28 -1.05
C LYS A 296 -2.65 -10.83 -0.47
N ASP A 297 -2.74 -11.74 0.49
CA ASP A 297 -1.58 -12.31 1.16
C ASP A 297 -0.74 -13.15 0.18
N LEU A 298 -1.38 -13.89 -0.74
CA LEU A 298 -0.68 -14.60 -1.81
C LEU A 298 0.02 -13.63 -2.76
N ALA A 299 -0.67 -12.62 -3.27
CA ALA A 299 -0.08 -11.63 -4.18
C ALA A 299 1.11 -10.88 -3.54
N SER A 300 0.98 -10.52 -2.26
CA SER A 300 2.05 -9.86 -1.50
C SER A 300 3.25 -10.79 -1.28
N ASN A 301 3.05 -12.02 -0.82
CA ASN A 301 4.14 -12.98 -0.60
C ASN A 301 4.82 -13.44 -1.90
N VAL A 302 4.06 -13.65 -2.99
CA VAL A 302 4.62 -13.98 -4.32
C VAL A 302 5.44 -12.81 -4.87
N ALA A 303 5.02 -11.56 -4.63
CA ALA A 303 5.78 -10.39 -5.01
C ALA A 303 7.04 -10.21 -4.15
N TYR A 304 6.98 -10.49 -2.84
CA TYR A 304 8.15 -10.42 -1.96
C TYR A 304 9.16 -11.56 -2.19
N ALA A 305 8.72 -12.77 -2.52
CA ALA A 305 9.61 -13.93 -2.69
C ALA A 305 10.87 -13.67 -3.57
N PRO A 306 10.79 -13.16 -4.80
CA PRO A 306 11.99 -12.88 -5.60
C PRO A 306 12.84 -11.73 -5.04
N MET A 307 12.26 -10.81 -4.26
CA MET A 307 12.99 -9.74 -3.57
C MET A 307 13.76 -10.27 -2.36
N THR A 308 13.16 -11.17 -1.57
CA THR A 308 13.81 -11.79 -0.41
C THR A 308 15.00 -12.64 -0.85
N PHE A 309 14.87 -13.38 -1.97
CA PHE A 309 16.00 -14.09 -2.58
C PHE A 309 17.07 -13.15 -3.11
N HIS A 310 16.70 -12.03 -3.74
CA HIS A 310 17.67 -11.04 -4.23
C HIS A 310 18.53 -10.46 -3.08
N TRP A 311 17.96 -10.07 -1.93
CA TRP A 311 18.77 -9.59 -0.79
C TRP A 311 19.40 -10.71 0.05
N SER A 312 19.05 -11.99 -0.18
CA SER A 312 19.70 -13.15 0.47
C SER A 312 21.02 -13.59 -0.18
N MET A 313 21.36 -13.01 -1.34
CA MET A 313 22.55 -13.30 -2.15
C MET A 313 23.47 -12.08 -2.22
N GLU A 314 24.78 -12.28 -2.11
CA GLU A 314 25.78 -11.19 -2.09
C GLU A 314 25.83 -10.37 -3.38
N GLN A 315 25.51 -10.97 -4.53
CA GLN A 315 25.51 -10.30 -5.84
C GLN A 315 24.12 -9.83 -6.30
N GLY A 316 23.05 -10.21 -5.57
CA GLY A 316 21.67 -9.97 -6.00
C GLY A 316 21.18 -10.88 -7.14
N LEU A 317 19.90 -11.25 -7.10
CA LEU A 317 19.26 -12.04 -8.17
C LEU A 317 18.49 -11.16 -9.18
N LEU A 318 17.74 -10.18 -8.68
CA LEU A 318 16.98 -9.22 -9.49
C LEU A 318 17.83 -8.00 -9.87
N SER A 319 17.59 -7.46 -11.06
CA SER A 319 17.97 -6.08 -11.40
C SER A 319 17.00 -5.07 -10.75
N ASP A 320 17.45 -3.84 -10.48
CA ASP A 320 16.67 -2.79 -9.80
C ASP A 320 15.23 -2.56 -10.31
N TRP A 321 14.98 -2.66 -11.63
CA TRP A 321 13.62 -2.49 -12.17
C TRP A 321 12.67 -3.61 -11.71
N GLY A 322 13.20 -4.83 -11.55
CA GLY A 322 12.45 -5.98 -11.04
C GLY A 322 12.15 -5.83 -9.54
N VAL A 323 13.13 -5.33 -8.77
CA VAL A 323 12.92 -4.96 -7.36
C VAL A 323 11.82 -3.89 -7.22
N GLY A 324 11.86 -2.86 -8.06
CA GLY A 324 10.81 -1.83 -8.13
C GLY A 324 9.44 -2.41 -8.50
N ALA A 325 9.36 -3.24 -9.54
CA ALA A 325 8.10 -3.83 -10.00
C ALA A 325 7.47 -4.76 -8.94
N CYS A 326 8.25 -5.69 -8.38
CA CYS A 326 7.81 -6.56 -7.29
C CYS A 326 7.38 -5.76 -6.05
N GLY A 327 8.18 -4.75 -5.66
CA GLY A 327 7.87 -3.91 -4.52
C GLY A 327 6.60 -3.07 -4.68
N ILE A 328 6.28 -2.60 -5.90
CA ILE A 328 5.02 -1.92 -6.21
C ILE A 328 3.83 -2.87 -6.06
N VAL A 329 3.94 -4.12 -6.51
CA VAL A 329 2.86 -5.11 -6.34
C VAL A 329 2.65 -5.42 -4.86
N ALA A 330 3.73 -5.66 -4.11
CA ALA A 330 3.66 -5.99 -2.69
C ALA A 330 3.14 -4.83 -1.83
N GLY A 331 3.70 -3.62 -2.02
CA GLY A 331 3.26 -2.41 -1.34
C GLY A 331 1.85 -1.98 -1.77
N GLY A 332 1.53 -2.06 -3.06
CA GLY A 332 0.23 -1.74 -3.62
C GLY A 332 -0.89 -2.66 -3.13
N ALA A 333 -0.61 -3.94 -2.89
CA ALA A 333 -1.56 -4.86 -2.27
C ALA A 333 -1.89 -4.45 -0.81
N LEU A 334 -0.87 -4.06 -0.03
CA LEU A 334 -1.03 -3.54 1.33
C LEU A 334 -1.77 -2.20 1.34
N LEU A 335 -1.42 -1.29 0.43
CA LEU A 335 -2.04 0.02 0.32
C LEU A 335 -3.50 -0.07 -0.14
N ALA A 336 -3.83 -0.98 -1.07
CA ALA A 336 -5.21 -1.19 -1.51
C ALA A 336 -6.10 -1.71 -0.38
N ASP A 337 -5.57 -2.56 0.51
CA ASP A 337 -6.26 -3.07 1.68
C ASP A 337 -6.45 -1.99 2.75
N ALA A 338 -5.36 -1.29 3.10
CA ALA A 338 -5.40 -0.16 4.03
C ALA A 338 -6.27 0.99 3.51
N TRP A 339 -6.38 1.19 2.18
CA TRP A 339 -7.29 2.18 1.60
C TRP A 339 -8.75 1.73 1.66
N ARG A 340 -9.07 0.43 1.67
CA ARG A 340 -10.46 -0.05 1.83
C ARG A 340 -11.00 0.22 3.24
N THR A 341 -10.16 0.19 4.27
CA THR A 341 -10.57 0.48 5.65
C THR A 341 -10.74 1.97 5.94
N THR A 342 -10.36 2.87 5.02
CA THR A 342 -10.58 4.33 5.16
C THR A 342 -11.98 4.80 4.75
N VAL A 343 -12.80 3.94 4.15
CA VAL A 343 -14.21 4.25 3.82
C VAL A 343 -15.01 4.61 5.09
#